data_AF-A0A3C1D6Z5-F1
#
_entry.id   AF-A0A3C1D6Z5-F1
#
_cell.length_a   1.000
_cell.length_b   1.000
_cell.length_c   1.000
_cell.angle_alpha   90.00
_cell.angle_beta   90.00
_cell.angle_gamma   90.00
#
_symmetry.space_group_name_H-M   'P 1'
#
loop_
_entity.id
_entity.type
_entity.pdbx_description
1 polymer ?
#
loop_
_entity_poly.entity_id
_entity_poly.type
_entity_poly.pdbx_seq_one_letter_code
_entity_poly.pdbx_strand_id
1 'polypeptide(L)'
;TVSLRGNARFSMRVRTLDHASHSGMFGGAVPDAMLATVTLLATLWDADGSVGVEGLSSREAETPEYSESTLRSETGLLDGVSPIGAGSIIGRIWNKPSVTVIGIDATDVASASNTLAPEVTVVISARVAPGQSAADAYAALKAHLRAHAPFGARLEFFDVDLGNPFLVDTTGWAVQDAREALTEGYGVDPVDIGVGGSIPFIADLVREFPGAQILVTGVEDPHSRAHSPNESLHLETFRHALISEALLLEKLDARTL
;
A
#
# COMPACT_ATOMS: atom_id res chain seq x y z
N THR A 1 -14.31 7.85 4.66
CA THR A 1 -12.84 7.89 4.49
C THR A 1 -12.39 9.26 4.04
N VAL A 2 -11.34 9.83 4.65
CA VAL A 2 -10.79 11.16 4.33
C VAL A 2 -9.41 11.14 3.68
N SER A 3 -8.74 9.99 3.67
CA SER A 3 -7.49 9.81 2.92
C SER A 3 -7.33 8.39 2.38
N LEU A 4 -6.68 8.27 1.22
CA LEU A 4 -6.26 7.01 0.62
C LEU A 4 -4.79 7.10 0.24
N ARG A 5 -4.03 6.03 0.48
CA ARG A 5 -2.66 5.92 -0.04
C ARG A 5 -2.69 5.75 -1.56
N GLY A 6 -1.65 6.23 -2.23
CA GLY A 6 -1.39 5.95 -3.63
C GLY A 6 -0.75 4.57 -3.81
N ASN A 7 -0.48 4.22 -5.06
CA ASN A 7 0.18 2.99 -5.45
C ASN A 7 1.30 3.30 -6.45
N ALA A 8 2.46 2.66 -6.27
CA ALA A 8 3.50 2.56 -7.28
C ALA A 8 3.92 1.09 -7.37
N ARG A 9 3.43 0.40 -8.39
CA ARG A 9 3.77 -0.99 -8.69
C ARG A 9 4.66 -1.04 -9.93
N PHE A 10 5.70 -1.86 -9.90
CA PHE A 10 6.54 -2.11 -11.07
C PHE A 10 7.27 -3.45 -10.94
N SER A 11 7.70 -3.97 -12.08
CA SER A 11 8.61 -5.10 -12.17
C SER A 11 10.06 -4.62 -12.32
N MET A 12 10.99 -5.33 -11.69
CA MET A 12 12.43 -5.11 -11.83
C MET A 12 13.12 -6.43 -12.14
N ARG A 13 13.89 -6.46 -13.24
CA ARG A 13 14.81 -7.56 -13.56
C ARG A 13 16.21 -7.18 -13.13
N VAL A 14 16.85 -8.04 -12.34
CA VAL A 14 18.24 -7.95 -11.90
C VAL A 14 19.03 -8.98 -12.66
N ARG A 15 20.04 -8.55 -13.45
CA ARG A 15 20.90 -9.45 -14.23
C ARG A 15 22.36 -9.25 -13.89
N THR A 16 23.07 -10.35 -13.63
CA THR A 16 24.50 -10.34 -13.26
C THR A 16 25.34 -11.20 -14.19
N LEU A 17 24.77 -12.25 -14.79
CA LEU A 17 25.46 -13.14 -15.72
C LEU A 17 24.71 -13.22 -17.05
N ASP A 18 25.40 -13.70 -18.07
CA ASP A 18 24.80 -13.91 -19.39
C ASP A 18 23.96 -15.21 -19.45
N HIS A 19 24.43 -16.24 -18.76
CA HIS A 19 23.82 -17.56 -18.70
C HIS A 19 24.11 -18.21 -17.35
N ALA A 20 23.35 -19.26 -17.05
CA ALA A 20 23.52 -20.08 -15.85
C ALA A 20 24.91 -20.72 -15.80
N SER A 21 25.55 -20.73 -14.64
CA SER A 21 26.92 -21.25 -14.45
C SER A 21 27.01 -22.20 -13.26
N HIS A 22 27.98 -23.12 -13.24
CA HIS A 22 28.13 -24.09 -12.15
C HIS A 22 28.54 -23.38 -10.83
N SER A 23 27.69 -23.45 -9.80
CA SER A 23 27.91 -22.71 -8.54
C SER A 23 29.12 -23.22 -7.76
N GLY A 24 29.46 -24.51 -7.85
CA GLY A 24 30.67 -25.05 -7.22
C GLY A 24 31.98 -24.66 -7.91
N MET A 25 31.95 -24.19 -9.17
CA MET A 25 33.15 -23.80 -9.90
C MET A 25 33.39 -22.28 -9.82
N PHE A 26 32.31 -21.50 -9.93
CA PHE A 26 32.39 -20.04 -10.04
C PHE A 26 31.72 -19.30 -8.86
N GLY A 27 31.05 -20.03 -7.96
CA GLY A 27 30.47 -19.44 -6.75
C GLY A 27 31.54 -18.78 -5.89
N GLY A 28 31.25 -17.56 -5.43
CA GLY A 28 32.20 -16.71 -4.72
C GLY A 28 33.14 -15.90 -5.61
N ALA A 29 33.25 -16.22 -6.90
CA ALA A 29 34.06 -15.46 -7.86
C ALA A 29 33.22 -14.48 -8.71
N VAL A 30 31.98 -14.85 -9.04
CA VAL A 30 31.05 -13.98 -9.79
C VAL A 30 29.73 -13.80 -9.03
N PRO A 31 29.06 -12.63 -9.18
CA PRO A 31 27.83 -12.36 -8.46
C PRO A 31 26.67 -13.17 -9.06
N ASP A 32 26.06 -14.00 -8.22
CA ASP A 32 24.77 -14.62 -8.51
C ASP A 32 23.64 -13.56 -8.50
N ALA A 33 22.65 -13.70 -9.39
CA ALA A 33 21.57 -12.72 -9.47
C ALA A 33 20.66 -12.73 -8.24
N MET A 34 20.48 -13.87 -7.56
CA MET A 34 19.75 -13.94 -6.31
C MET A 34 20.50 -13.20 -5.20
N LEU A 35 21.82 -13.39 -5.10
CA LEU A 35 22.65 -12.62 -4.16
C LEU A 35 22.46 -11.11 -4.37
N ALA A 36 22.62 -10.64 -5.61
CA ALA A 36 22.45 -9.22 -5.93
C ALA A 36 21.03 -8.72 -5.60
N THR A 37 20.01 -9.52 -5.91
CA THR A 37 18.60 -9.17 -5.66
C THR A 37 18.29 -9.08 -4.17
N VAL A 38 18.70 -10.06 -3.36
CA VAL A 38 18.46 -10.05 -1.91
C VAL A 38 19.17 -8.88 -1.24
N THR A 39 20.44 -8.63 -1.59
CA THR A 39 21.18 -7.47 -1.07
C THR A 39 20.51 -6.16 -1.46
N LEU A 40 20.06 -6.03 -2.70
CA LEU A 40 19.39 -4.83 -3.18
C LEU A 40 18.04 -4.61 -2.50
N LEU A 41 17.19 -5.64 -2.42
CA LEU A 41 15.88 -5.56 -1.78
C LEU A 41 16.00 -5.21 -0.29
N ALA A 42 17.01 -5.75 0.41
CA ALA A 42 17.24 -5.44 1.81
C ALA A 42 17.46 -3.94 2.08
N THR A 43 17.87 -3.15 1.07
CA THR A 43 18.03 -1.70 1.21
C THR A 43 16.70 -0.93 1.21
N LEU A 44 15.57 -1.57 0.90
CA LEU A 44 14.26 -0.90 0.87
C LEU A 44 13.69 -0.65 2.28
N TRP A 45 14.26 -1.30 3.30
CA TRP A 45 13.77 -1.24 4.67
C TRP A 45 14.90 -0.95 5.66
N ASP A 46 14.56 -0.22 6.72
CA ASP A 46 15.39 -0.08 7.90
C ASP A 46 15.33 -1.34 8.78
N ALA A 47 16.20 -1.42 9.78
CA ALA A 47 16.28 -2.58 10.69
C ALA A 47 14.97 -2.84 11.47
N ASP A 48 14.12 -1.84 11.67
CA ASP A 48 12.82 -1.97 12.33
C ASP A 48 11.69 -2.34 11.36
N GLY A 49 11.97 -2.41 10.05
CA GLY A 49 10.98 -2.65 8.98
C GLY A 49 10.26 -1.40 8.47
N SER A 50 10.65 -0.20 8.93
CA SER A 50 10.26 1.07 8.28
C SER A 50 10.86 1.14 6.87
N VAL A 51 10.27 1.96 5.99
CA VAL A 51 10.79 2.15 4.63
C VAL A 51 12.06 3.00 4.66
N GLY A 52 13.17 2.43 4.20
CA GLY A 52 14.51 3.05 4.19
C GLY A 52 14.86 3.77 2.87
N VAL A 53 13.85 4.15 2.08
CA VAL A 53 14.02 4.75 0.75
C VAL A 53 13.98 6.26 0.84
N GLU A 54 15.09 6.92 0.50
CA GLU A 54 15.15 8.38 0.45
C GLU A 54 14.17 8.94 -0.59
N GLY A 55 13.48 10.02 -0.24
CA GLY A 55 12.51 10.69 -1.12
C GLY A 55 11.07 10.15 -1.02
N LEU A 56 10.82 9.08 -0.27
CA LEU A 56 9.46 8.72 0.11
C LEU A 56 9.02 9.52 1.34
N SER A 57 7.89 10.20 1.21
CA SER A 57 7.37 11.09 2.25
C SER A 57 6.41 10.38 3.19
N SER A 58 6.18 10.96 4.37
CA SER A 58 5.10 10.61 5.28
C SER A 58 4.26 11.84 5.61
N ARG A 59 3.00 11.62 5.98
CA ARG A 59 2.11 12.65 6.49
C ARG A 59 1.94 12.51 7.99
N GLU A 60 1.97 13.63 8.71
CA GLU A 60 1.59 13.67 10.12
C GLU A 60 0.09 13.99 10.22
N ALA A 61 -0.64 13.18 10.98
CA ALA A 61 -2.05 13.39 11.26
C ALA A 61 -2.44 12.68 12.56
N GLU A 62 -3.44 13.20 13.24
CA GLU A 62 -4.04 12.53 14.39
C GLU A 62 -4.65 11.20 13.94
N THR A 63 -4.48 10.18 14.77
CA THR A 63 -4.97 8.83 14.51
C THR A 63 -5.66 8.29 15.74
N PRO A 64 -6.78 7.56 15.61
CA PRO A 64 -7.43 6.93 16.75
C PRO A 64 -6.50 5.95 17.47
N GLU A 65 -6.80 5.66 18.73
CA GLU A 65 -6.12 4.61 19.47
C GLU A 65 -6.32 3.26 18.78
N TYR A 66 -5.23 2.51 18.65
CA TYR A 66 -5.25 1.19 18.04
C TYR A 66 -4.16 0.33 18.67
N SER A 67 -4.58 -0.78 19.27
CA SER A 67 -3.69 -1.63 20.06
C SER A 67 -3.03 -2.70 19.20
N GLU A 68 -1.90 -3.24 19.67
CA GLU A 68 -1.29 -4.40 19.03
C GLU A 68 -2.19 -5.64 19.08
N SER A 69 -2.99 -5.83 20.14
CA SER A 69 -3.91 -6.96 20.21
C SER A 69 -5.00 -6.86 19.14
N THR A 70 -5.49 -5.65 18.86
CA THR A 70 -6.38 -5.37 17.73
C THR A 70 -5.70 -5.72 16.40
N LEU A 71 -4.48 -5.21 16.18
CA LEU A 71 -3.69 -5.53 14.97
C LEU A 71 -3.58 -7.04 14.76
N ARG A 72 -3.25 -7.77 15.82
CA ARG A 72 -3.03 -9.21 15.81
C ARG A 72 -4.30 -9.98 15.44
N SER A 73 -5.42 -9.60 16.04
CA SER A 73 -6.75 -10.15 15.77
C SER A 73 -7.15 -9.98 14.30
N GLU A 74 -6.95 -8.78 13.75
CA GLU A 74 -7.39 -8.44 12.38
C GLU A 74 -6.48 -9.02 11.30
N THR A 75 -5.16 -9.01 11.52
CA THR A 75 -4.17 -9.42 10.51
C THR A 75 -3.78 -10.90 10.57
N GLY A 76 -4.06 -11.58 11.69
CA GLY A 76 -3.55 -12.92 11.94
C GLY A 76 -2.05 -12.97 12.25
N LEU A 77 -1.48 -11.90 12.81
CA LEU A 77 -0.07 -11.85 13.22
C LEU A 77 0.24 -12.99 14.21
N LEU A 78 1.17 -13.87 13.87
CA LEU A 78 1.46 -15.09 14.63
C LEU A 78 2.02 -14.80 16.04
N ASP A 79 1.77 -15.71 16.98
CA ASP A 79 2.34 -15.66 18.32
C ASP A 79 3.87 -15.61 18.28
N GLY A 80 4.46 -14.67 19.03
CA GLY A 80 5.91 -14.42 19.04
C GLY A 80 6.41 -13.53 17.90
N VAL A 81 5.58 -13.19 16.90
CA VAL A 81 5.94 -12.23 15.85
C VAL A 81 5.53 -10.81 16.29
N SER A 82 6.48 -9.88 16.19
CA SER A 82 6.30 -8.47 16.56
C SER A 82 5.87 -7.62 15.36
N PRO A 83 5.06 -6.56 15.56
CA PRO A 83 4.80 -5.55 14.54
C PRO A 83 6.09 -4.81 14.12
N ILE A 84 6.12 -4.30 12.89
CA ILE A 84 7.27 -3.58 12.32
C ILE A 84 7.05 -2.07 12.21
N GLY A 85 8.14 -1.33 12.10
CA GLY A 85 8.25 0.10 11.82
C GLY A 85 8.07 1.00 13.05
N ALA A 86 8.23 2.31 12.87
CA ALA A 86 8.13 3.30 13.95
C ALA A 86 6.83 4.12 13.94
N GLY A 87 6.38 4.57 15.13
CA GLY A 87 5.20 5.42 15.32
C GLY A 87 3.90 4.63 15.60
N SER A 88 2.76 5.33 15.64
CA SER A 88 1.45 4.69 15.88
C SER A 88 1.10 3.70 14.76
N ILE A 89 0.46 2.58 15.11
CA ILE A 89 0.08 1.54 14.14
C ILE A 89 -0.75 2.13 13.00
N ILE A 90 -1.78 2.91 13.34
CA ILE A 90 -2.65 3.55 12.34
C ILE A 90 -1.91 4.62 11.55
N GLY A 91 -1.00 5.37 12.17
CA GLY A 91 -0.14 6.32 11.45
C GLY A 91 0.66 5.62 10.35
N ARG A 92 1.21 4.44 10.63
CA ARG A 92 1.92 3.62 9.65
C ARG A 92 0.99 3.14 8.51
N ILE A 93 -0.23 2.72 8.83
CA ILE A 93 -1.19 2.18 7.85
C ILE A 93 -1.76 3.29 6.94
N TRP A 94 -2.07 4.46 7.49
CA TRP A 94 -2.79 5.52 6.74
C TRP A 94 -1.86 6.54 6.11
N ASN A 95 -0.78 6.90 6.81
CA ASN A 95 -0.05 8.13 6.51
C ASN A 95 1.42 7.92 6.16
N LYS A 96 1.97 6.71 6.31
CA LYS A 96 3.34 6.37 5.94
C LYS A 96 3.40 5.50 4.68
N PRO A 97 4.51 5.57 3.93
CA PRO A 97 4.71 4.69 2.81
C PRO A 97 4.98 3.28 3.30
N SER A 98 4.68 2.29 2.48
CA SER A 98 5.09 0.90 2.72
C SER A 98 5.56 0.29 1.42
N VAL A 99 6.64 -0.48 1.45
CA VAL A 99 7.15 -1.21 0.28
C VAL A 99 7.02 -2.71 0.54
N THR A 100 6.50 -3.43 -0.43
CA THR A 100 6.29 -4.88 -0.36
C THR A 100 6.73 -5.52 -1.67
N VAL A 101 7.50 -6.59 -1.57
CA VAL A 101 7.79 -7.46 -2.72
C VAL A 101 6.65 -8.46 -2.81
N ILE A 102 5.82 -8.31 -3.85
CA ILE A 102 4.60 -9.11 -4.03
C ILE A 102 4.78 -10.27 -5.01
N GLY A 103 5.98 -10.42 -5.57
CA GLY A 103 6.35 -11.53 -6.43
C GLY A 103 7.86 -11.58 -6.64
N ILE A 104 8.39 -12.79 -6.70
CA ILE A 104 9.77 -13.07 -7.09
C ILE A 104 9.69 -14.25 -8.07
N ASP A 105 10.16 -14.03 -9.29
CA ASP A 105 10.38 -15.08 -10.26
C ASP A 105 11.84 -15.54 -10.14
N ALA A 106 12.00 -16.71 -9.52
CA ALA A 106 13.26 -17.36 -9.23
C ALA A 106 13.05 -18.87 -9.22
N THR A 107 14.16 -19.62 -9.33
CA THR A 107 14.14 -21.07 -9.27
C THR A 107 13.43 -21.55 -8.01
N ASP A 108 12.35 -22.31 -8.18
CA ASP A 108 11.63 -22.93 -7.07
C ASP A 108 12.48 -24.01 -6.37
N VAL A 109 12.09 -24.39 -5.16
CA VAL A 109 12.82 -25.36 -4.34
C VAL A 109 12.93 -26.73 -5.02
N ALA A 110 11.88 -27.15 -5.75
CA ALA A 110 11.86 -28.45 -6.41
C ALA A 110 12.81 -28.51 -7.62
N SER A 111 13.08 -27.36 -8.25
CA SER A 111 13.93 -27.18 -9.41
C SER A 111 15.35 -26.73 -9.06
N ALA A 112 15.64 -26.53 -7.77
CA ALA A 112 16.94 -26.04 -7.30
C ALA A 112 18.08 -27.00 -7.64
N SER A 113 19.22 -26.45 -8.08
CA SER A 113 20.44 -27.19 -8.44
C SER A 113 21.70 -26.36 -8.14
N ASN A 114 22.89 -26.93 -8.34
CA ASN A 114 24.18 -26.26 -8.14
C ASN A 114 24.52 -25.28 -9.28
N THR A 115 23.68 -24.26 -9.42
CA THR A 115 23.69 -23.33 -10.55
C THR A 115 23.58 -21.90 -10.05
N LEU A 116 24.42 -21.01 -10.58
CA LEU A 116 24.30 -19.56 -10.42
C LEU A 116 23.22 -19.04 -11.37
N ALA A 117 22.22 -18.34 -10.83
CA ALA A 117 21.16 -17.71 -11.59
C ALA A 117 21.71 -16.48 -12.33
N PRO A 118 21.49 -16.36 -13.64
CA PRO A 118 21.94 -15.19 -14.40
C PRO A 118 21.07 -13.95 -14.16
N GLU A 119 19.79 -14.17 -13.83
CA GLU A 119 18.83 -13.11 -13.56
C GLU A 119 17.74 -13.56 -12.57
N VAL A 120 17.11 -12.58 -11.94
CA VAL A 120 15.91 -12.72 -11.09
C VAL A 120 14.98 -11.56 -11.41
N THR A 121 13.67 -11.82 -11.47
CA THR A 121 12.65 -10.76 -11.64
C THR A 121 11.86 -10.62 -10.34
N VAL A 122 11.57 -9.39 -9.94
CA VAL A 122 10.76 -9.09 -8.75
C VAL A 122 9.65 -8.11 -9.10
N VAL A 123 8.51 -8.24 -8.43
CA VAL A 123 7.41 -7.28 -8.50
C VAL A 123 7.39 -6.52 -7.18
N ILE A 124 7.65 -5.21 -7.25
CA ILE A 124 7.64 -4.30 -6.11
C ILE A 124 6.34 -3.51 -6.14
N SER A 125 5.66 -3.46 -5.01
CA SER A 125 4.46 -2.64 -4.79
C SER A 125 4.70 -1.71 -3.61
N ALA A 126 4.58 -0.41 -3.85
CA ALA A 126 4.69 0.60 -2.82
C ALA A 126 3.34 1.30 -2.61
N ARG A 127 2.90 1.38 -1.36
CA ARG A 127 1.84 2.31 -0.97
C ARG A 127 2.46 3.67 -0.76
N VAL A 128 1.93 4.67 -1.46
CA VAL A 128 2.44 6.05 -1.44
C VAL A 128 1.66 6.84 -0.40
N ALA A 129 2.37 7.55 0.48
CA ALA A 129 1.72 8.36 1.50
C ALA A 129 0.84 9.46 0.89
N PRO A 130 -0.28 9.85 1.53
CA PRO A 130 -1.08 10.97 1.07
C PRO A 130 -0.26 12.26 1.03
N GLY A 131 -0.36 13.00 -0.07
CA GLY A 131 0.39 14.24 -0.31
C GLY A 131 1.60 14.10 -1.24
N GLN A 132 1.99 12.87 -1.62
CA GLN A 132 3.04 12.62 -2.62
C GLN A 132 2.46 11.98 -3.89
N SER A 133 2.91 12.45 -5.06
CA SER A 133 2.47 11.82 -6.31
C SER A 133 3.08 10.44 -6.49
N ALA A 134 2.34 9.52 -7.13
CA ALA A 134 2.86 8.18 -7.41
C ALA A 134 4.07 8.21 -8.37
N ALA A 135 4.13 9.20 -9.25
CA ALA A 135 5.27 9.41 -10.15
C ALA A 135 6.54 9.78 -9.38
N ASP A 136 6.45 10.69 -8.40
CA ASP A 136 7.59 11.09 -7.57
C ASP A 136 8.05 9.92 -6.69
N ALA A 137 7.11 9.16 -6.12
CA ALA A 137 7.42 7.98 -5.33
C ALA A 137 8.13 6.90 -6.16
N TYR A 138 7.66 6.64 -7.38
CA TYR A 138 8.32 5.73 -8.31
C TYR A 138 9.73 6.21 -8.70
N ALA A 139 9.89 7.51 -8.95
CA ALA A 139 11.19 8.10 -9.25
C ALA A 139 12.18 7.92 -8.08
N ALA A 140 11.74 8.15 -6.84
CA ALA A 140 12.53 7.93 -5.63
C ALA A 140 12.95 6.46 -5.48
N LEU A 141 12.02 5.52 -5.62
CA LEU A 141 12.29 4.07 -5.58
C LEU A 141 13.33 3.65 -6.64
N LYS A 142 13.16 4.14 -7.88
CA LYS A 142 14.07 3.83 -8.98
C LYS A 142 15.47 4.42 -8.76
N ALA A 143 15.55 5.63 -8.22
CA ALA A 143 16.82 6.27 -7.88
C ALA A 143 17.54 5.49 -6.77
N HIS A 144 16.83 5.14 -5.71
CA HIS A 144 17.34 4.33 -4.60
C HIS A 144 17.88 2.98 -5.08
N LEU A 145 17.08 2.22 -5.83
CA LEU A 145 17.49 0.91 -6.33
C LEU A 145 18.72 0.98 -7.25
N ARG A 146 18.83 2.02 -8.08
CA ARG A 146 20.01 2.24 -8.93
C ARG A 146 21.25 2.61 -8.11
N ALA A 147 21.11 3.45 -7.10
CA ALA A 147 22.22 3.88 -6.24
C ALA A 147 22.78 2.70 -5.42
N HIS A 148 21.94 1.74 -5.07
CA HIS A 148 22.30 0.58 -4.24
C HIS A 148 22.55 -0.71 -5.03
N ALA A 149 22.57 -0.67 -6.36
CA ALA A 149 22.78 -1.85 -7.20
C ALA A 149 24.15 -2.51 -6.90
N PRO A 150 24.19 -3.69 -6.26
CA PRO A 150 25.46 -4.26 -5.81
C PRO A 150 26.21 -4.86 -6.99
N PHE A 151 27.55 -4.88 -6.90
CA PHE A 151 28.44 -5.53 -7.87
C PHE A 151 28.30 -5.05 -9.33
N GLY A 152 27.67 -3.90 -9.56
CA GLY A 152 27.35 -3.41 -10.91
C GLY A 152 26.23 -4.19 -11.60
N ALA A 153 25.34 -4.85 -10.83
CA ALA A 153 24.18 -5.56 -11.37
C ALA A 153 23.35 -4.66 -12.30
N ARG A 154 22.89 -5.22 -13.42
CA ARG A 154 22.09 -4.49 -14.40
C ARG A 154 20.63 -4.55 -14.00
N LEU A 155 20.01 -3.38 -13.86
CA LEU A 155 18.61 -3.23 -13.49
C LEU A 155 17.78 -2.76 -14.67
N GLU A 156 16.72 -3.50 -14.98
CA GLU A 156 15.69 -3.14 -15.95
C GLU A 156 14.36 -3.00 -15.22
N PHE A 157 13.63 -1.91 -15.48
CA PHE A 157 12.34 -1.60 -14.85
C PHE A 157 11.24 -1.58 -15.91
N PHE A 158 10.15 -2.30 -15.67
CA PHE A 158 9.04 -2.46 -16.62
C PHE A 158 7.72 -2.71 -15.86
N ASP A 159 6.61 -2.89 -16.59
CA ASP A 159 5.25 -3.10 -16.04
C ASP A 159 4.86 -2.09 -14.95
N VAL A 160 5.05 -0.80 -15.25
CA VAL A 160 4.83 0.29 -14.30
C VAL A 160 3.34 0.65 -14.24
N ASP A 161 2.77 0.61 -13.03
CA ASP A 161 1.40 0.97 -12.72
C ASP A 161 1.39 1.96 -11.54
N LEU A 162 0.91 3.19 -11.80
CA LEU A 162 0.96 4.30 -10.87
C LEU A 162 -0.44 4.84 -10.61
N GLY A 163 -0.74 5.07 -9.34
CA GLY A 163 -2.01 5.63 -8.91
C GLY A 163 -1.82 6.64 -7.78
N ASN A 164 -2.24 7.88 -8.00
CA ASN A 164 -2.06 8.93 -7.01
C ASN A 164 -2.88 8.68 -5.74
N PRO A 165 -2.38 9.10 -4.57
CA PRO A 165 -3.17 9.13 -3.34
C PRO A 165 -4.33 10.12 -3.46
N PHE A 166 -5.24 10.06 -2.50
CA PHE A 166 -6.34 11.00 -2.40
C PHE A 166 -6.45 11.56 -0.98
N LEU A 167 -6.74 12.87 -0.90
CA LEU A 167 -7.07 13.59 0.33
C LEU A 167 -8.41 14.31 0.10
N VAL A 168 -9.38 14.05 0.96
CA VAL A 168 -10.68 14.72 0.94
C VAL A 168 -10.52 16.12 1.55
N ASP A 169 -11.10 17.13 0.90
CA ASP A 169 -11.37 18.41 1.55
C ASP A 169 -12.55 18.24 2.53
N THR A 170 -12.22 18.08 3.82
CA THR A 170 -13.20 17.82 4.88
C THR A 170 -14.01 19.06 5.27
N THR A 171 -13.73 20.23 4.69
CA THR A 171 -14.50 21.46 4.92
C THR A 171 -15.75 21.54 4.04
N GLY A 172 -15.89 20.60 3.10
CA GLY A 172 -16.99 20.55 2.17
C GLY A 172 -18.36 20.26 2.81
N TRP A 173 -19.41 20.79 2.20
CA TRP A 173 -20.77 20.65 2.67
C TRP A 173 -21.27 19.19 2.65
N ALA A 174 -20.86 18.41 1.65
CA ALA A 174 -21.25 17.00 1.50
C ALA A 174 -20.65 16.15 2.62
N VAL A 175 -19.49 16.54 3.14
CA VAL A 175 -18.84 15.86 4.29
C VAL A 175 -19.71 16.00 5.53
N GLN A 176 -20.30 17.18 5.75
CA GLN A 176 -21.20 17.41 6.89
C GLN A 176 -22.46 16.54 6.76
N ASP A 177 -23.13 16.57 5.60
CA ASP A 177 -24.33 15.75 5.38
C ASP A 177 -24.05 14.25 5.51
N ALA A 178 -22.92 13.79 4.99
CA ALA A 178 -22.51 12.39 5.10
C ALA A 178 -22.24 11.99 6.56
N ARG A 179 -21.64 12.87 7.37
CA ARG A 179 -21.44 12.59 8.79
C ARG A 179 -22.77 12.52 9.53
N GLU A 180 -23.69 13.45 9.29
CA GLU A 180 -25.02 13.42 9.89
C GLU A 180 -25.78 12.14 9.51
N ALA A 181 -25.79 11.78 8.22
CA ALA A 181 -26.44 10.58 7.73
C ALA A 181 -25.84 9.30 8.35
N LEU A 182 -24.52 9.24 8.53
CA LEU A 182 -23.85 8.15 9.23
C LEU A 182 -24.20 8.13 10.73
N THR A 183 -24.24 9.28 11.40
CA THR A 183 -24.66 9.37 12.81
C THR A 183 -26.09 8.84 12.98
N GLU A 184 -27.01 9.24 12.11
CA GLU A 184 -28.39 8.78 12.15
C GLU A 184 -28.52 7.28 11.83
N GLY A 185 -27.79 6.78 10.83
CA GLY A 185 -27.86 5.38 10.42
C GLY A 185 -27.17 4.40 11.36
N TYR A 186 -26.12 4.80 12.08
CA TYR A 186 -25.38 3.96 13.03
C TYR A 186 -25.72 4.26 14.50
N GLY A 187 -26.39 5.37 14.79
CA GLY A 187 -26.73 5.81 16.14
C GLY A 187 -25.53 6.30 16.98
N VAL A 188 -24.38 6.51 16.34
CA VAL A 188 -23.13 6.99 16.97
C VAL A 188 -22.37 7.89 16.00
N ASP A 189 -21.60 8.84 16.53
CA ASP A 189 -20.84 9.76 15.69
C ASP A 189 -19.75 9.04 14.88
N PRO A 190 -19.61 9.34 13.57
CA PRO A 190 -18.58 8.75 12.74
C PRO A 190 -17.21 9.34 13.05
N VAL A 191 -16.18 8.55 12.75
CA VAL A 191 -14.78 9.00 12.82
C VAL A 191 -14.20 9.16 11.41
N ASP A 192 -13.36 10.18 11.24
CA ASP A 192 -12.61 10.38 10.01
C ASP A 192 -11.48 9.35 9.93
N ILE A 193 -11.56 8.44 8.96
CA ILE A 193 -10.54 7.42 8.74
C ILE A 193 -9.69 7.71 7.51
N GLY A 194 -8.39 7.46 7.61
CA GLY A 194 -7.57 7.14 6.45
C GLY A 194 -7.70 5.68 6.08
N VAL A 195 -7.32 5.31 4.87
CA VAL A 195 -7.30 3.91 4.42
C VAL A 195 -5.99 3.62 3.73
N GLY A 196 -5.39 2.49 4.11
CA GLY A 196 -4.10 2.06 3.58
C GLY A 196 -4.15 1.53 2.14
N GLY A 197 -5.34 1.25 1.61
CA GLY A 197 -5.57 0.87 0.21
C GLY A 197 -5.46 2.06 -0.75
N SER A 198 -5.68 1.78 -2.04
CA SER A 198 -5.59 2.77 -3.12
C SER A 198 -6.77 2.60 -4.07
N ILE A 199 -7.38 3.72 -4.45
CA ILE A 199 -8.43 3.78 -5.48
C ILE A 199 -8.05 4.93 -6.43
N PRO A 200 -7.09 4.71 -7.35
CA PRO A 200 -6.48 5.79 -8.14
C PRO A 200 -7.47 6.64 -8.93
N PHE A 201 -8.55 6.03 -9.40
CA PHE A 201 -9.61 6.69 -10.15
C PHE A 201 -10.24 7.87 -9.38
N ILE A 202 -10.23 7.86 -8.04
CA ILE A 202 -10.75 8.98 -7.25
C ILE A 202 -9.90 10.23 -7.47
N ALA A 203 -8.57 10.11 -7.53
CA ALA A 203 -7.70 11.24 -7.83
C ALA A 203 -7.96 11.79 -9.25
N ASP A 204 -8.29 10.93 -10.21
CA ASP A 204 -8.68 11.34 -11.55
C ASP A 204 -10.02 12.09 -11.57
N LEU A 205 -11.02 11.62 -10.82
CA LEU A 205 -12.31 12.30 -10.69
C LEU A 205 -12.16 13.71 -10.12
N VAL A 206 -11.32 13.88 -9.09
CA VAL A 206 -11.06 15.21 -8.49
C VAL A 206 -10.42 16.15 -9.51
N ARG A 207 -9.46 15.64 -10.29
CA ARG A 207 -8.79 16.43 -11.33
C ARG A 207 -9.75 16.82 -12.44
N GLU A 208 -10.62 15.91 -12.86
CA GLU A 208 -11.55 16.12 -13.98
C GLU A 208 -12.75 17.00 -13.56
N PHE A 209 -13.22 16.86 -12.33
CA PHE A 209 -14.38 17.55 -11.79
C PHE A 209 -14.02 18.39 -10.55
N PRO A 210 -13.25 19.48 -10.69
CA PRO A 210 -12.75 20.26 -9.56
C PRO A 210 -13.86 20.96 -8.74
N GLY A 211 -15.07 21.08 -9.30
CA GLY A 211 -16.24 21.60 -8.60
C GLY A 211 -17.05 20.54 -7.84
N ALA A 212 -16.75 19.25 -8.02
CA ALA A 212 -17.47 18.17 -7.34
C ALA A 212 -16.86 17.91 -5.95
N GLN A 213 -17.73 17.63 -4.97
CA GLN A 213 -17.29 17.07 -3.70
C GLN A 213 -17.28 15.56 -3.80
N ILE A 214 -16.11 14.95 -3.61
CA ILE A 214 -15.93 13.51 -3.77
C ILE A 214 -15.71 12.89 -2.40
N LEU A 215 -16.64 12.04 -2.02
CA LEU A 215 -16.64 11.28 -0.78
C LEU A 215 -16.39 9.82 -1.07
N VAL A 216 -15.65 9.17 -0.17
CA VAL A 216 -15.39 7.73 -0.26
C VAL A 216 -16.06 7.08 0.94
N THR A 217 -17.16 6.38 0.65
CA THR A 217 -17.88 5.51 1.57
C THR A 217 -17.63 4.06 1.15
N GLY A 218 -17.47 3.17 2.12
CA GLY A 218 -17.24 1.76 1.91
C GLY A 218 -17.93 0.97 3.01
N VAL A 219 -18.48 -0.19 2.67
CA VAL A 219 -19.16 -1.05 3.63
C VAL A 219 -18.22 -2.19 3.99
N GLU A 220 -17.41 -1.96 5.00
CA GLU A 220 -16.44 -2.93 5.51
C GLU A 220 -16.46 -2.97 7.03
N ASP A 221 -16.08 -4.12 7.57
CA ASP A 221 -15.80 -4.35 8.97
C ASP A 221 -14.39 -4.98 9.11
N PRO A 222 -13.80 -4.99 10.31
CA PRO A 222 -12.45 -5.51 10.52
C PRO A 222 -12.22 -6.97 10.05
N HIS A 223 -13.29 -7.75 9.86
CA HIS A 223 -13.23 -9.13 9.41
C HIS A 223 -13.65 -9.33 7.94
N SER A 224 -13.86 -8.25 7.18
CA SER A 224 -14.29 -8.36 5.78
C SER A 224 -13.27 -9.07 4.89
N ARG A 225 -11.96 -8.99 5.19
CA ARG A 225 -10.87 -9.74 4.51
C ARG A 225 -10.83 -9.55 2.99
N ALA A 226 -10.99 -8.32 2.53
CA ALA A 226 -10.87 -8.00 1.10
C ALA A 226 -9.59 -8.61 0.48
N HIS A 227 -9.76 -9.32 -0.64
CA HIS A 227 -8.69 -10.02 -1.38
C HIS A 227 -8.08 -11.24 -0.67
N SER A 228 -8.74 -11.79 0.35
CA SER A 228 -8.28 -12.97 1.09
C SER A 228 -9.35 -14.06 1.12
N PRO A 229 -8.99 -15.35 1.30
CA PRO A 229 -9.98 -16.39 1.54
C PRO A 229 -10.92 -16.06 2.70
N ASN A 230 -12.18 -16.46 2.55
CA ASN A 230 -13.28 -16.13 3.48
C ASN A 230 -13.57 -14.63 3.58
N GLU A 231 -13.47 -13.91 2.46
CA GLU A 231 -14.02 -12.56 2.31
C GLU A 231 -15.51 -12.55 2.66
N SER A 232 -15.95 -11.60 3.48
CA SER A 232 -17.32 -11.57 4.02
C SER A 232 -17.82 -10.15 4.31
N LEU A 233 -19.13 -10.03 4.53
CA LEU A 233 -19.78 -8.76 4.87
C LEU A 233 -20.70 -8.97 6.08
N HIS A 234 -20.45 -8.22 7.16
CA HIS A 234 -21.33 -8.28 8.33
C HIS A 234 -22.71 -7.67 8.05
N LEU A 235 -23.77 -8.46 8.24
CA LEU A 235 -25.13 -8.07 7.83
C LEU A 235 -25.67 -6.84 8.55
N GLU A 236 -25.35 -6.67 9.83
CA GLU A 236 -25.80 -5.47 10.57
C GLU A 236 -25.05 -4.22 10.11
N THR A 237 -23.75 -4.35 9.80
CA THR A 237 -22.96 -3.27 9.21
C THR A 237 -23.54 -2.85 7.86
N PHE A 238 -23.92 -3.84 7.04
CA PHE A 238 -24.58 -3.57 5.76
C PHE A 238 -25.94 -2.89 5.93
N ARG A 239 -26.75 -3.30 6.91
CA ARG A 239 -28.04 -2.65 7.20
C ARG A 239 -27.86 -1.18 7.58
N HIS A 240 -26.96 -0.87 8.50
CA HIS A 240 -26.68 0.52 8.90
C HIS A 240 -26.15 1.36 7.72
N ALA A 241 -25.31 0.78 6.88
CA ALA A 241 -24.81 1.45 5.68
C ALA A 241 -25.93 1.77 4.68
N LEU A 242 -26.87 0.84 4.46
CA LEU A 242 -28.04 1.08 3.59
C LEU A 242 -28.91 2.23 4.10
N ILE A 243 -29.16 2.28 5.40
CA ILE A 243 -29.94 3.36 6.03
C ILE A 243 -29.18 4.69 5.88
N SER A 244 -27.89 4.71 6.19
CA SER A 244 -27.05 5.91 6.09
C SER A 244 -27.00 6.46 4.66
N GLU A 245 -26.86 5.58 3.66
CA GLU A 245 -26.84 5.97 2.25
C GLU A 245 -28.19 6.55 1.80
N ALA A 246 -29.30 5.94 2.22
CA ALA A 246 -30.63 6.47 1.92
C ALA A 246 -30.86 7.85 2.53
N LEU A 247 -30.46 8.06 3.79
CA LEU A 247 -30.54 9.35 4.47
C LEU A 247 -29.66 10.40 3.80
N LEU A 248 -28.45 10.02 3.36
CA LEU A 248 -27.58 10.91 2.61
C LEU A 248 -28.26 11.35 1.31
N LEU A 249 -28.76 10.41 0.50
CA LEU A 249 -29.46 10.75 -0.74
C LEU A 249 -30.67 11.66 -0.53
N GLU A 250 -31.44 11.46 0.54
CA GLU A 250 -32.56 12.35 0.91
C GLU A 250 -32.07 13.76 1.26
N LYS A 251 -31.00 13.90 2.07
CA LYS A 251 -30.39 15.21 2.38
C LYS A 251 -29.87 15.91 1.11
N LEU A 252 -29.27 15.15 0.19
CA LEU A 252 -28.76 15.67 -1.08
C LEU A 252 -29.88 16.16 -2.00
N ASP A 253 -31.02 15.46 -2.08
CA ASP A 253 -32.19 15.88 -2.86
C ASP A 253 -32.85 17.14 -2.26
N ALA A 254 -32.91 17.22 -0.93
CA ALA A 254 -33.48 18.37 -0.23
C ALA A 254 -32.61 19.64 -0.33
N ARG A 255 -31.33 19.52 -0.69
CA ARG A 255 -30.45 20.67 -0.86
C ARG A 255 -30.85 21.50 -2.06
N THR A 256 -31.16 22.76 -1.80
CA THR A 256 -31.26 23.78 -2.85
C THR A 256 -29.87 24.37 -3.07
N LEU A 257 -29.33 24.22 -4.29
CA LEU A 257 -28.04 24.77 -4.71
C LEU A 257 -28.09 26.30 -4.90
#